data_AF-A0A177GET6-F1
#
_entry.id   AF-A0A177GET6-F1
#
_cell.length_a   1.000
_cell.length_b   1.000
_cell.length_c   1.000
_cell.angle_alpha   90.00
_cell.angle_beta   90.00
_cell.angle_gamma   90.00
#
_symmetry.space_group_name_H-M   'P 1'
#
loop_
_entity.id
_entity.type
_entity.pdbx_description
1 polymer ?
#
loop_
_entity_poly.entity_id
_entity_poly.type
_entity_poly.pdbx_seq_one_letter_code
_entity_poly.pdbx_strand_id
1 'polypeptide(L)'
;MDNKAAIQFDHRLLATLTALSIGAVLLFGLRSATLGSKAHNAIMLLGWAVLVQYALGVTTLLLVVPVWAGAVHQTFAAVLLGVMLYTLHCLRGQRAN
;
A
#
# COMPACT_ATOMS: atom_id res chain seq x y z
N MET A 1 16.35 -11.80 -20.63
CA MET A 1 16.17 -10.35 -20.35
C MET A 1 14.92 -9.81 -21.06
N ASP A 2 13.97 -10.69 -21.41
CA ASP A 2 13.13 -10.50 -22.60
C ASP A 2 11.73 -9.97 -22.31
N ASN A 3 11.49 -9.37 -21.14
CA ASN A 3 10.21 -8.71 -20.91
C ASN A 3 10.24 -7.60 -19.86
N LYS A 4 11.25 -6.72 -19.90
CA LYS A 4 11.29 -5.53 -19.01
C LYS A 4 10.02 -4.68 -19.12
N ALA A 5 9.41 -4.64 -20.31
CA ALA A 5 8.15 -3.94 -20.55
C ALA A 5 6.97 -4.56 -19.78
N ALA A 6 6.79 -5.89 -19.80
CA ALA A 6 5.71 -6.50 -19.01
C ALA A 6 5.96 -6.40 -17.50
N ILE A 7 7.20 -6.55 -17.03
CA ILE A 7 7.51 -6.38 -15.60
C ILE A 7 7.13 -4.96 -15.14
N GLN A 8 7.43 -3.95 -15.96
CA GLN A 8 7.02 -2.56 -15.69
C GLN A 8 5.50 -2.36 -15.81
N PHE A 9 4.83 -3.04 -16.74
CA PHE A 9 3.38 -3.02 -16.88
C PHE A 9 2.70 -3.63 -15.65
N ASP A 10 3.09 -4.83 -15.24
CA ASP A 10 2.56 -5.53 -14.07
C ASP A 10 2.78 -4.71 -12.80
N HIS A 11 3.97 -4.10 -12.66
CA HIS A 11 4.25 -3.22 -11.55
C HIS A 11 3.32 -2.00 -11.52
N ARG A 12 3.11 -1.34 -12.67
CA ARG A 12 2.19 -0.19 -12.78
C ARG A 12 0.75 -0.57 -12.50
N LEU A 13 0.31 -1.73 -12.99
CA LEU A 13 -1.02 -2.25 -12.75
C LEU A 13 -1.23 -2.53 -11.25
N LEU A 14 -0.31 -3.26 -10.63
CA LEU A 14 -0.34 -3.55 -9.19
C LEU A 14 -0.27 -2.28 -8.35
N ALA A 15 0.57 -1.31 -8.72
CA ALA A 15 0.67 -0.03 -8.03
C ALA A 15 -0.66 0.75 -8.10
N THR A 16 -1.30 0.79 -9.28
CA THR A 16 -2.58 1.48 -9.47
C THR A 16 -3.69 0.83 -8.66
N LEU A 17 -3.81 -0.51 -8.72
CA LEU A 17 -4.79 -1.26 -7.95
C LEU A 17 -4.57 -1.10 -6.44
N THR A 18 -3.32 -1.10 -5.99
CA THR A 18 -2.96 -0.88 -4.58
C THR A 18 -3.38 0.51 -4.13
N ALA A 19 -3.04 1.56 -4.89
CA ALA A 19 -3.40 2.93 -4.57
C ALA A 19 -4.93 3.14 -4.49
N LEU A 20 -5.67 2.64 -5.48
CA LEU A 20 -7.14 2.72 -5.50
C LEU A 20 -7.76 1.98 -4.31
N SER A 21 -7.28 0.78 -4.03
CA SER A 21 -7.79 -0.03 -2.92
C SER A 21 -7.54 0.68 -1.58
N ILE A 22 -6.32 1.20 -1.38
CA ILE A 22 -5.94 1.92 -0.15
C ILE A 22 -6.81 3.16 0.03
N GLY A 23 -7.01 3.93 -1.05
CA GLY A 23 -7.90 5.09 -1.05
C GLY A 23 -9.32 4.71 -0.61
N ALA A 24 -9.87 3.63 -1.16
CA ALA A 24 -11.17 3.12 -0.75
C ALA A 24 -11.20 2.72 0.74
N VAL A 25 -10.22 1.93 1.21
CA VAL A 25 -10.17 1.48 2.61
C VAL A 25 -10.03 2.64 3.59
N LEU A 26 -9.22 3.66 3.28
CA LEU A 26 -9.10 4.85 4.12
C LEU A 26 -10.39 5.65 4.13
N LEU A 27 -11.00 5.90 2.96
CA LEU A 27 -12.22 6.70 2.85
C LEU A 27 -13.44 6.07 3.53
N PHE A 28 -13.60 4.75 3.43
CA PHE A 28 -14.72 4.03 4.03
C PHE A 28 -14.44 3.59 5.47
N GLY A 29 -13.20 3.18 5.76
CA GLY A 29 -12.78 2.73 7.08
C GLY A 29 -12.75 3.87 8.10
N LEU A 30 -12.18 5.02 7.77
CA LEU A 30 -12.13 6.17 8.69
C LEU A 30 -13.51 6.77 8.97
N ARG A 31 -14.49 6.56 8.09
CA ARG A 31 -15.88 7.01 8.28
C ARG A 31 -16.73 6.03 9.10
N SER A 32 -16.22 4.84 9.39
CA SER A 32 -16.97 3.82 10.13
C SER A 32 -16.73 4.00 11.63
N ALA A 33 -17.72 4.54 12.33
CA ALA A 33 -17.69 4.75 13.78
C ALA A 33 -17.79 3.45 14.60
N THR A 34 -18.05 2.31 13.95
CA THR A 34 -18.28 1.01 14.58
C THR A 34 -17.09 0.07 14.51
N LEU A 35 -15.92 0.54 14.06
CA LEU A 35 -14.74 -0.30 13.95
C LEU A 35 -14.15 -0.60 15.33
N GLY A 36 -14.05 -1.88 15.67
CA GLY A 36 -13.30 -2.34 16.85
C GLY A 36 -11.80 -2.06 16.73
N SER A 37 -11.09 -2.01 17.87
CA SER A 37 -9.71 -1.52 17.97
C SER A 37 -8.71 -2.20 17.03
N LYS A 38 -8.89 -3.49 16.72
CA LYS A 38 -8.02 -4.22 15.77
C LYS A 38 -8.09 -3.67 14.34
N ALA A 39 -9.29 -3.39 13.84
CA ALA A 39 -9.44 -2.83 12.48
C ALA A 39 -8.98 -1.38 12.43
N HIS A 40 -9.23 -0.61 13.49
CA HIS A 40 -8.71 0.76 13.60
C HIS A 40 -7.17 0.80 13.56
N ASN A 41 -6.50 -0.06 14.34
CA ASN A 41 -5.04 -0.15 14.33
C ASN A 41 -4.50 -0.61 12.96
N ALA A 42 -5.18 -1.52 12.27
CA ALA A 42 -4.79 -1.95 10.93
C ALA A 42 -4.89 -0.79 9.91
N ILE A 43 -5.96 0.01 9.97
CA ILE A 43 -6.12 1.21 9.14
C ILE A 43 -5.01 2.24 9.44
N MET A 44 -4.69 2.48 10.71
CA MET A 44 -3.60 3.37 11.11
C MET A 44 -2.24 2.88 10.57
N LEU A 45 -1.96 1.57 10.69
CA LEU A 45 -0.74 0.96 10.13
C LEU A 45 -0.68 1.13 8.62
N LEU A 46 -1.81 0.94 7.92
CA LEU A 46 -1.90 1.16 6.49
C LEU A 46 -1.60 2.63 6.13
N GLY A 47 -2.14 3.58 6.89
CA GLY A 47 -1.85 5.01 6.73
C GLY A 47 -0.35 5.32 6.85
N TRP A 48 0.31 4.80 7.89
CA TRP A 48 1.76 4.98 8.06
C TRP A 48 2.58 4.34 6.94
N ALA A 49 2.21 3.13 6.51
CA ALA A 49 2.88 2.46 5.40
C ALA A 49 2.76 3.27 4.09
N VAL A 50 1.61 3.90 3.83
CA VAL A 50 1.44 4.80 2.67
C VAL A 50 2.39 6.00 2.75
N LEU A 51 2.51 6.63 3.93
CA LEU A 51 3.42 7.76 4.12
C LEU A 51 4.88 7.38 3.86
N VAL A 52 5.31 6.21 4.36
CA VAL A 52 6.67 5.70 4.11
C VAL A 52 6.88 5.41 2.63
N GLN A 53 5.94 4.75 1.97
CA GLN A 53 6.03 4.47 0.52
C GLN A 53 6.11 5.76 -0.30
N TYR A 54 5.31 6.76 0.05
CA TYR A 54 5.32 8.07 -0.60
C TYR A 54 6.67 8.78 -0.40
N ALA A 55 7.17 8.82 0.83
CA ALA A 55 8.47 9.40 1.15
C ALA A 55 9.60 8.71 0.35
N LEU A 56 9.62 7.37 0.31
CA LEU A 56 10.57 6.62 -0.51
C LEU A 56 10.46 6.96 -2.01
N GLY A 57 9.24 7.24 -2.50
CA GLY A 57 9.00 7.67 -3.88
C GLY A 57 9.62 9.03 -4.17
N VAL A 58 9.34 10.00 -3.32
CA VAL A 58 9.92 11.34 -3.42
C VAL A 58 11.46 11.27 -3.31
N THR A 59 12.00 10.51 -2.35
CA THR A 59 13.45 10.31 -2.21
C THR A 59 14.07 9.69 -3.46
N THR A 60 13.42 8.66 -4.05
CA THR A 60 13.90 8.05 -5.30
C THR A 60 13.98 9.06 -6.44
N LEU A 61 12.98 9.94 -6.58
CA LEU A 61 12.98 11.00 -7.59
C LEU A 61 14.07 12.05 -7.34
N LEU A 62 14.22 12.51 -6.09
CA LEU A 62 15.24 13.48 -5.70
C LEU A 62 16.67 12.97 -5.93
N LEU A 63 16.88 11.66 -5.80
CA LEU A 63 18.16 11.01 -6.07
C LEU A 63 18.40 10.68 -7.55
N VAL A 64 17.50 11.08 -8.46
CA VAL A 64 17.57 10.77 -9.91
C VAL A 64 17.48 9.26 -10.18
N VAL A 65 16.57 8.58 -9.48
CA VAL A 65 16.18 7.18 -9.69
C VAL A 65 17.38 6.21 -9.66
N PRO A 66 18.22 6.20 -8.61
CA PRO A 66 19.30 5.24 -8.51
C PRO A 66 18.72 3.85 -8.25
N VAL A 67 19.35 2.81 -8.80
CA VAL A 67 18.84 1.44 -8.78
C VAL A 67 18.53 0.94 -7.36
N TRP A 68 19.38 1.24 -6.38
CA TRP A 68 19.19 0.81 -5.00
C TRP A 68 17.97 1.48 -4.33
N ALA A 69 17.73 2.78 -4.57
CA ALA A 69 16.59 3.48 -3.99
C ALA A 69 15.29 3.02 -4.65
N GLY A 70 15.33 2.81 -5.97
CA GLY A 70 14.23 2.18 -6.71
C GLY A 70 13.91 0.77 -6.19
N ALA A 71 14.92 -0.05 -5.91
CA ALA A 71 14.73 -1.38 -5.33
C ALA A 71 14.09 -1.31 -3.93
N VAL A 72 14.58 -0.43 -3.05
CA VAL A 72 13.98 -0.21 -1.72
C VAL A 72 12.52 0.24 -1.82
N HIS A 73 12.23 1.20 -2.70
CA HIS A 73 10.87 1.67 -2.96
C HIS A 73 9.95 0.53 -3.45
N GLN A 74 10.44 -0.30 -4.37
CA GLN A 74 9.68 -1.42 -4.93
C GLN A 74 9.45 -2.52 -3.89
N THR A 75 10.45 -2.86 -3.08
CA THR A 75 10.30 -3.84 -2.00
C THR A 75 9.32 -3.36 -0.94
N PHE A 76 9.36 -2.08 -0.57
CA PHE A 76 8.39 -1.54 0.38
C PHE A 76 6.97 -1.51 -0.20
N ALA A 77 6.80 -1.33 -1.52
CA ALA A 77 5.49 -1.45 -2.15
C ALA A 77 4.86 -2.84 -1.94
N ALA A 78 5.65 -3.91 -1.96
CA ALA A 78 5.17 -5.26 -1.65
C ALA A 78 4.76 -5.41 -0.18
N VAL A 79 5.51 -4.78 0.74
CA VAL A 79 5.14 -4.71 2.17
C VAL A 79 3.82 -3.95 2.35
N LEU A 80 3.66 -2.80 1.68
CA LEU A 80 2.44 -2.01 1.69
C LEU A 80 1.24 -2.83 1.20
N LEU A 81 1.40 -3.62 0.13
CA LEU A 81 0.38 -4.55 -0.35
C LEU A 81 0.02 -5.59 0.72
N GLY A 82 1.01 -6.16 1.42
CA GLY A 82 0.77 -7.09 2.53
C GLY A 82 -0.04 -6.45 3.68
N VAL A 83 0.32 -5.23 4.09
CA VAL A 83 -0.41 -4.46 5.11
C VAL A 83 -1.85 -4.18 4.66
N MET A 84 -2.05 -3.91 3.37
CA MET A 84 -3.37 -3.70 2.79
C MET A 84 -4.24 -4.96 2.87
N LEU A 85 -3.70 -6.12 2.48
CA LEU A 85 -4.42 -7.40 2.59
C LEU A 85 -4.75 -7.74 4.05
N TYR A 86 -3.82 -7.49 4.97
CA TYR A 86 -4.05 -7.64 6.41
C TYR A 86 -5.19 -6.73 6.91
N THR A 87 -5.21 -5.47 6.47
CA THR A 87 -6.26 -4.51 6.83
C THR A 87 -7.62 -4.95 6.31
N LEU A 88 -7.69 -5.41 5.06
CA LEU A 88 -8.90 -5.97 4.47
C LEU A 88 -9.40 -7.19 5.26
N HIS A 89 -8.50 -8.09 5.67
CA HIS A 89 -8.85 -9.25 6.47
C HIS A 89 -9.44 -8.85 7.84
N CYS A 90 -8.84 -7.87 8.52
CA CYS A 90 -9.35 -7.36 9.79
C CYS A 90 -10.73 -6.72 9.64
N LEU A 91 -10.98 -5.98 8.56
CA LEU A 91 -12.27 -5.37 8.27
C LEU A 91 -13.36 -6.40 7.95
N ARG A 92 -13.02 -7.47 7.21
CA ARG A 92 -13.95 -8.58 6.93
C ARG A 92 -14.34 -9.33 8.20
N GLY A 93 -13.37 -9.57 9.09
CA GLY A 93 -13.63 -10.24 10.38
C GLY A 93 -14.56 -9.44 11.30
N GLN A 94 -14.57 -8.12 11.21
CA GLN A 94 -15.51 -7.29 11.98
C GLN A 94 -16.93 -7.29 11.44
N ARG A 95 -17.13 -7.53 10.14
CA ARG A 95 -18.47 -7.59 9.54
C ARG A 95 -19.18 -8.92 9.81
N ALA A 96 -18.45 -9.93 10.26
CA ALA A 96 -18.96 -11.27 10.58
C ALA A 96 -19.30 -11.46 12.08
N ASN A 97 -18.95 -10.48 12.92
CA ASN A 97 -19.34 -10.40 14.33
C ASN A 97 -20.46 -9.38 14.50
#